data_AF-A0A7J7TYK3-F1
#
_entry.id   AF-A0A7J7TYK3-F1
#
_cell.length_a   1.000
_cell.length_b   1.000
_cell.length_c   1.000
_cell.angle_alpha   90.00
_cell.angle_beta   90.00
_cell.angle_gamma   90.00
#
_symmetry.space_group_name_H-M   'P 1'
#
loop_
_entity.id
_entity.type
_entity.pdbx_description
1 polymer ?
#
loop_
_entity_poly.entity_id
_entity_poly.type
_entity_poly.pdbx_seq_one_letter_code
_entity_poly.pdbx_strand_id
1 'polypeptide(L)'
;MLDTVTLCGNSDDFLSRQPQRPRDTQMARTQLSWLKKQLAAAKEDYVLVAGHYPVWSIAEHGPTHCLVHHLLPLLATYNVTAYLCGHDHNLQVPSGYLRFHYGVENSLGGFAYVEISPKEMSVTYIEASGKSLFKTRLPRRARLVSL
;
A
#
# COMPACT_ATOMS: atom_id res chain seq x y z
N MET A 1 12.58 -0.88 -0.11
CA MET A 1 11.23 -1.41 -0.36
C MET A 1 10.99 -2.56 0.60
N LEU A 2 9.78 -2.68 1.15
CA LEU A 2 9.42 -3.74 2.08
C LEU A 2 9.11 -5.01 1.29
N ASP A 3 9.82 -6.10 1.57
CA ASP A 3 9.52 -7.41 1.01
C ASP A 3 8.38 -8.06 1.83
N THR A 4 7.16 -7.93 1.31
CA THR A 4 5.95 -8.47 1.93
C THR A 4 5.85 -9.99 1.85
N VAL A 5 6.54 -10.63 0.90
CA VAL A 5 6.62 -12.11 0.79
C VAL A 5 7.50 -12.66 1.90
N THR A 6 8.63 -12.01 2.18
CA THR A 6 9.45 -12.33 3.36
C THR A 6 8.66 -12.15 4.65
N LEU A 7 7.85 -11.08 4.76
CA LEU A 7 7.08 -10.80 5.98
C LEU A 7 5.88 -11.72 6.21
N CYS A 8 5.21 -12.19 5.16
CA CYS A 8 3.93 -12.89 5.30
C CYS A 8 3.92 -14.29 4.71
N GLY A 9 4.95 -14.67 3.97
CA GLY A 9 4.95 -15.87 3.14
C GLY A 9 4.47 -15.59 1.74
N ASN A 10 4.66 -16.57 0.86
CA ASN A 10 4.16 -16.51 -0.50
C ASN A 10 2.67 -16.88 -0.56
N SER A 11 1.94 -16.26 -1.48
CA SER A 11 0.59 -16.61 -1.91
C SER A 11 0.66 -17.41 -3.21
N ASP A 12 -0.39 -18.17 -3.50
CA ASP A 12 -0.64 -18.62 -4.87
C ASP A 12 -1.56 -17.60 -5.52
N ASP A 13 -1.00 -16.82 -6.45
CA ASP A 13 -1.64 -15.68 -7.08
C ASP A 13 -2.79 -16.11 -8.02
N PHE A 14 -2.87 -17.39 -8.40
CA PHE A 14 -3.95 -17.93 -9.23
C PHE A 14 -5.10 -18.54 -8.43
N LEU A 15 -4.89 -18.79 -7.14
CA LEU A 15 -5.88 -19.42 -6.27
C LEU A 15 -6.48 -18.46 -5.24
N SER A 16 -6.18 -17.16 -5.34
CA SER A 16 -6.63 -16.11 -4.41
C SER A 16 -6.40 -16.47 -2.94
N ARG A 17 -5.31 -17.20 -2.64
CA ARG A 17 -5.01 -17.67 -1.30
C ARG A 17 -4.23 -16.64 -0.52
N GLN A 18 -4.64 -16.43 0.73
CA GLN A 18 -3.89 -15.61 1.68
C GLN A 18 -2.52 -16.23 1.98
N PRO A 19 -1.45 -15.42 2.06
CA PRO A 19 -0.15 -15.90 2.50
C PRO A 19 -0.25 -16.37 3.95
N GLN A 20 0.24 -17.58 4.24
CA GLN A 20 0.00 -18.22 5.54
C GLN A 20 1.00 -17.78 6.61
N ARG A 21 2.30 -17.78 6.29
CA ARG A 21 3.39 -17.45 7.22
C ARG A 21 4.73 -17.26 6.49
N PRO A 22 5.67 -16.50 7.08
CA PRO A 22 7.04 -16.43 6.60
C PRO A 22 7.70 -17.79 6.42
N ARG A 23 8.48 -17.93 5.34
CA ARG A 23 9.40 -19.08 5.17
C ARG A 23 10.53 -19.04 6.21
N ASP A 24 11.04 -17.83 6.48
CA ASP A 24 12.03 -17.57 7.52
C ASP A 24 11.48 -16.53 8.50
N THR A 25 11.11 -16.99 9.69
CA THR A 25 10.53 -16.14 10.74
C THR A 25 11.55 -15.18 11.34
N GLN A 26 12.83 -15.54 11.36
CA GLN A 26 13.89 -14.67 11.86
C GLN A 26 14.14 -13.52 10.88
N MET A 27 14.15 -13.81 9.58
CA MET A 27 14.28 -12.78 8.54
C MET A 27 13.08 -11.84 8.53
N ALA A 28 11.86 -12.37 8.66
CA ALA A 28 10.64 -11.56 8.79
C ALA A 28 10.69 -10.62 10.00
N ARG A 29 11.06 -11.14 11.18
CA ARG A 29 11.23 -10.32 12.41
C ARG A 29 12.33 -9.28 12.25
N THR A 30 13.43 -9.63 11.60
CA THR A 30 14.55 -8.72 11.34
C THR A 30 14.12 -7.57 10.45
N GLN A 31 13.41 -7.85 9.36
CA GLN A 31 12.88 -6.82 8.47
C GLN A 31 11.85 -5.92 9.17
N LEU A 32 10.95 -6.48 9.98
CA LEU A 32 9.97 -5.69 10.72
C LEU A 32 10.64 -4.79 11.78
N SER A 33 11.66 -5.30 12.47
CA SER A 33 12.48 -4.53 13.43
C SER A 33 13.25 -3.42 12.74
N TRP A 34 13.84 -3.71 11.57
CA TRP A 34 14.49 -2.70 10.74
C TRP A 34 13.50 -1.60 10.34
N LEU A 35 12.32 -1.96 9.83
CA LEU A 35 11.28 -1.01 9.44
C LEU A 35 10.88 -0.12 10.62
N LYS A 36 10.62 -0.71 11.79
CA LYS A 36 10.27 0.04 13.00
C LYS A 36 11.34 1.06 13.37
N LYS A 37 12.62 0.68 13.28
CA LYS A 37 13.75 1.60 13.55
C LYS A 37 13.80 2.76 12.55
N GLN A 38 13.63 2.47 11.25
CA GLN A 38 13.61 3.51 10.21
C GLN A 38 12.44 4.49 10.42
N LEU A 39 11.23 3.97 10.66
CA LEU A 39 10.05 4.79 10.89
C LEU A 39 10.15 5.64 12.16
N ALA A 40 10.73 5.10 13.24
CA ALA A 40 10.96 5.85 14.48
C ALA A 40 11.98 6.99 14.32
N ALA A 41 12.95 6.84 13.42
CA ALA A 41 13.97 7.84 13.15
C ALA A 41 13.55 8.89 12.10
N ALA A 42 12.47 8.63 11.36
CA ALA A 42 12.03 9.43 10.22
C ALA A 42 11.53 10.83 10.62
N LYS A 43 12.26 11.87 10.20
CA LYS A 43 11.94 13.30 10.44
C LYS A 43 11.37 14.01 9.21
N GLU A 44 11.17 13.26 8.13
CA GLU A 44 10.73 13.76 6.83
C GLU A 44 9.28 14.23 6.87
N ASP A 45 8.98 15.23 6.07
CA ASP A 45 7.64 15.83 5.99
C ASP A 45 6.59 14.91 5.37
N TYR A 46 7.04 13.95 4.57
CA TYR A 46 6.26 12.84 4.02
C TYR A 46 7.06 11.56 4.22
N VAL A 47 6.38 10.50 4.63
CA VAL A 47 6.97 9.15 4.74
C VAL A 47 6.10 8.21 3.93
N LEU A 48 6.72 7.52 2.99
CA LEU A 48 6.07 6.54 2.13
C LEU A 48 6.67 5.17 2.41
N VAL A 49 5.81 4.16 2.52
CA VAL A 49 6.23 2.76 2.59
C VAL A 49 5.68 2.06 1.35
N ALA A 50 6.48 1.21 0.72
CA ALA A 50 6.06 0.46 -0.45
C ALA A 50 6.36 -1.03 -0.26
N GLY A 51 5.44 -1.89 -0.70
CA GLY A 51 5.60 -3.35 -0.73
C GLY A 51 4.70 -3.95 -1.80
N HIS A 52 4.78 -5.27 -2.02
CA HIS A 52 4.00 -5.93 -3.07
C HIS A 52 2.54 -6.12 -2.66
N TYR A 53 2.30 -6.79 -1.53
CA TYR A 53 0.96 -7.16 -1.06
C TYR A 53 0.17 -5.98 -0.48
N PRO A 54 -1.16 -5.94 -0.66
CA PRO A 54 -1.99 -4.89 -0.10
C PRO A 54 -2.23 -5.08 1.40
N VAL A 55 -2.19 -3.98 2.17
CA VAL A 55 -2.76 -3.97 3.52
C VAL A 55 -4.29 -4.07 3.43
N TRP A 56 -4.90 -3.26 2.56
CA TRP A 56 -6.32 -3.28 2.24
C TRP A 56 -6.49 -3.33 0.73
N SER A 57 -7.37 -4.22 0.28
CA SER A 57 -7.86 -4.27 -1.09
C SER A 57 -9.28 -4.83 -1.09
N ILE A 58 -10.07 -4.44 -2.08
CA ILE A 58 -11.43 -4.95 -2.31
C ILE A 58 -11.50 -5.90 -3.52
N ALA A 59 -10.33 -6.23 -4.08
CA ALA A 59 -10.20 -7.03 -5.29
C ALA A 59 -10.10 -8.53 -4.97
N GLU A 60 -9.57 -9.32 -5.89
CA GLU A 60 -9.54 -10.78 -5.84
C GLU A 60 -8.75 -11.36 -4.67
N HIS A 61 -7.64 -10.75 -4.25
CA HIS A 61 -6.86 -11.21 -3.11
C HIS A 61 -7.34 -10.59 -1.80
N GLY A 62 -7.95 -9.41 -1.86
CA GLY A 62 -8.47 -8.70 -0.70
C GLY A 62 -7.37 -8.26 0.28
N PRO A 63 -7.71 -7.97 1.55
CA PRO A 63 -6.74 -7.54 2.55
C PRO A 63 -5.75 -8.66 2.91
N THR A 64 -4.45 -8.37 2.98
CA THR A 64 -3.47 -9.34 3.46
C THR A 64 -3.46 -9.37 4.99
N HIS A 65 -4.06 -10.39 5.61
CA HIS A 65 -4.26 -10.44 7.07
C HIS A 65 -2.98 -10.24 7.89
N CYS A 66 -1.87 -10.83 7.44
CA CYS A 66 -0.57 -10.65 8.07
C CYS A 66 -0.13 -9.17 8.10
N LEU A 67 -0.33 -8.41 7.02
CA LEU A 67 0.02 -7.00 6.96
C LEU A 67 -0.95 -6.13 7.76
N VAL A 68 -2.24 -6.47 7.78
CA VAL A 68 -3.23 -5.82 8.66
C VAL A 68 -2.80 -5.98 10.13
N HIS A 69 -2.29 -7.15 10.52
CA HIS A 69 -1.89 -7.40 11.90
C HIS A 69 -0.53 -6.79 12.27
N HIS A 70 0.47 -6.87 11.38
CA HIS A 70 1.86 -6.52 11.71
C HIS A 70 2.34 -5.17 11.16
N LEU A 71 1.86 -4.75 9.98
CA LEU A 71 2.33 -3.55 9.30
C LEU A 71 1.45 -2.34 9.61
N LEU A 72 0.13 -2.48 9.50
CA LEU A 72 -0.82 -1.38 9.71
C LEU A 72 -0.64 -0.64 11.05
N PRO A 73 -0.41 -1.31 12.20
CA PRO A 73 -0.15 -0.60 13.45
C PRO A 73 1.10 0.28 13.41
N LEU A 74 2.16 -0.14 12.71
CA LEU A 74 3.38 0.65 12.55
C LEU A 74 3.14 1.87 11.67
N LEU A 75 2.43 1.69 10.55
CA LEU A 75 2.11 2.80 9.64
C LEU A 75 1.33 3.90 10.37
N ALA A 76 0.34 3.51 11.18
CA ALA A 76 -0.45 4.43 12.00
C ALA A 76 0.39 5.09 13.10
N THR A 77 1.15 4.30 13.87
CA THR A 77 1.96 4.78 15.00
C THR A 77 2.98 5.83 14.57
N TYR A 78 3.61 5.66 13.41
CA TYR A 78 4.63 6.57 12.90
C TYR A 78 4.10 7.61 11.91
N ASN A 79 2.77 7.73 11.77
CA ASN A 79 2.10 8.69 10.90
C ASN A 79 2.66 8.65 9.46
N VAL A 80 2.72 7.46 8.87
CA VAL A 80 3.13 7.26 7.47
C VAL A 80 2.08 7.91 6.55
N THR A 81 2.53 8.70 5.56
CA THR A 81 1.64 9.42 4.65
C THR A 81 0.83 8.47 3.77
N ALA A 82 1.49 7.48 3.17
CA ALA A 82 0.82 6.47 2.36
C ALA A 82 1.62 5.16 2.32
N TYR A 83 0.90 4.05 2.19
CA TYR A 83 1.43 2.76 1.81
C TYR A 83 1.08 2.48 0.35
N LEU A 84 2.09 2.17 -0.46
CA LEU A 84 1.95 1.88 -1.88
C LEU A 84 2.10 0.38 -2.11
N CYS A 85 1.15 -0.22 -2.82
CA CYS A 85 1.14 -1.64 -3.14
C CYS A 85 0.61 -1.93 -4.54
N GLY A 86 0.76 -3.17 -4.97
CA GLY A 86 0.16 -3.73 -6.17
C GLY A 86 -0.47 -5.08 -5.84
N HIS A 87 0.00 -6.13 -6.52
CA HIS A 87 -0.42 -7.54 -6.38
C HIS A 87 -1.81 -7.85 -6.93
N ASP A 88 -2.85 -7.13 -6.50
CA ASP A 88 -4.15 -7.28 -7.14
C ASP A 88 -4.11 -6.73 -8.56
N HIS A 89 -4.47 -7.58 -9.53
CA HIS A 89 -4.61 -7.27 -10.94
C HIS A 89 -6.10 -7.21 -11.25
N ASN A 90 -6.72 -6.11 -10.85
CA ASN A 90 -8.17 -5.90 -10.95
C ASN A 90 -8.70 -6.12 -12.38
N LEU A 91 -9.37 -7.24 -12.61
CA LEU A 91 -10.28 -7.44 -13.74
C LEU A 91 -11.72 -7.11 -13.37
N GLN A 92 -12.09 -7.21 -12.09
CA GLN A 92 -13.45 -6.99 -11.58
C GLN A 92 -13.43 -6.37 -10.18
N VAL A 93 -14.27 -5.36 -9.95
CA VAL A 93 -14.63 -4.87 -8.60
C VAL A 93 -16.08 -5.30 -8.36
N PRO A 94 -16.42 -5.89 -7.21
CA PRO A 94 -17.81 -6.25 -6.91
C PRO A 94 -18.76 -5.06 -7.08
N SER A 95 -19.94 -5.31 -7.66
CA SER A 95 -20.97 -4.28 -7.86
C SER A 95 -21.38 -3.67 -6.51
N GLY A 96 -21.38 -2.33 -6.41
CA GLY A 96 -21.82 -1.59 -5.21
C GLY A 96 -20.72 -1.22 -4.19
N TYR A 97 -19.49 -1.72 -4.35
CA TYR A 97 -18.41 -1.50 -3.35
C TYR A 97 -17.53 -0.27 -3.60
N LEU A 98 -17.75 0.43 -4.72
CA LEU A 98 -17.21 1.77 -4.99
C LEU A 98 -18.32 2.65 -5.58
N ARG A 99 -18.56 3.82 -4.98
CA ARG A 99 -19.44 4.87 -5.55
C ARG A 99 -18.89 5.47 -6.85
N PHE A 100 -17.67 5.09 -7.23
CA PHE A 100 -16.96 5.47 -8.46
C PHE A 100 -16.38 4.20 -9.10
N HIS A 101 -17.20 3.54 -9.91
CA HIS A 101 -16.84 2.34 -10.65
C HIS A 101 -16.32 2.74 -12.04
N TYR A 102 -15.05 2.42 -12.35
CA TYR A 102 -14.48 2.45 -13.70
C TYR A 102 -13.51 1.27 -13.91
N GLY A 103 -13.85 0.09 -13.38
CA GLY A 103 -13.19 -1.15 -13.81
C GLY A 103 -13.72 -1.51 -15.20
N VAL A 104 -13.03 -1.08 -16.26
CA VAL A 104 -13.40 -1.43 -17.64
C VAL A 104 -12.65 -2.70 -18.00
N GLU A 105 -13.37 -3.79 -18.29
CA GLU A 105 -12.78 -5.11 -18.59
C GLU A 105 -11.77 -5.09 -19.76
N ASN A 106 -11.93 -4.14 -20.69
CA ASN A 106 -11.04 -3.93 -21.84
C ASN A 106 -9.98 -2.84 -21.61
N SER A 107 -9.79 -2.37 -20.38
CA SER A 107 -8.75 -1.39 -20.09
C SER A 107 -7.36 -2.01 -20.28
N LEU A 108 -6.42 -1.24 -20.84
CA LEU A 108 -5.01 -1.62 -20.93
C LEU A 108 -4.27 -1.44 -19.59
N GLY A 109 -5.01 -1.16 -18.51
CA GLY A 109 -4.47 -0.87 -17.19
C GLY A 109 -4.12 0.60 -17.01
N GLY A 110 -3.30 0.89 -16.02
CA GLY A 110 -2.92 2.25 -15.65
C GLY A 110 -1.82 2.29 -14.61
N PHE A 111 -1.48 3.49 -14.16
CA PHE A 111 -0.46 3.74 -13.14
C PHE A 111 -0.85 4.92 -12.25
N ALA A 112 -0.21 5.03 -11.09
CA ALA A 112 -0.32 6.20 -10.24
C ALA A 112 0.84 7.17 -10.50
N TYR A 113 0.51 8.45 -10.72
CA TYR A 113 1.46 9.55 -10.79
C TYR A 113 1.42 10.35 -9.50
N VAL A 114 2.57 10.52 -8.85
CA VAL A 114 2.69 11.15 -7.52
C VAL A 114 3.51 12.44 -7.64
N GLU A 115 2.95 13.53 -7.12
CA GLU A 115 3.60 14.83 -7.04
C GLU A 115 3.70 15.24 -5.58
N ILE A 116 4.89 15.62 -5.09
CA ILE A 116 5.09 16.08 -3.70
C ILE A 116 5.54 17.53 -3.71
N SER A 117 4.83 18.37 -2.96
CA SER A 117 5.16 19.78 -2.75
C SER A 117 5.23 20.13 -1.26
N PRO A 118 5.73 21.33 -0.90
CA PRO A 118 5.70 21.79 0.49
C PRO A 118 4.29 21.89 1.10
N LYS A 119 3.23 22.00 0.27
CA LYS A 119 1.84 22.12 0.71
C LYS A 119 1.17 20.77 0.90
N GLU A 120 1.31 19.88 -0.08
CA GLU A 120 0.61 18.59 -0.14
C GLU A 120 1.31 17.60 -1.08
N MET A 121 0.97 16.32 -0.92
CA MET A 121 1.23 15.26 -1.90
C MET A 121 -0.05 15.02 -2.71
N SER A 122 0.05 15.04 -4.03
CA SER A 122 -1.03 14.64 -4.94
C SER A 122 -0.78 13.26 -5.50
N VAL A 123 -1.83 12.45 -5.62
CA VAL A 123 -1.82 11.15 -6.29
C VAL A 123 -2.87 11.17 -7.39
N THR A 124 -2.46 10.92 -8.63
CA THR A 124 -3.33 10.86 -9.80
C THR A 124 -3.28 9.45 -10.39
N TYR A 125 -4.42 8.78 -10.52
CA TYR A 125 -4.53 7.50 -11.21
C TYR A 125 -4.81 7.76 -12.68
N ILE A 126 -3.92 7.27 -13.54
CA ILE A 126 -3.93 7.52 -14.99
C ILE A 126 -4.09 6.18 -15.69
N GLU A 127 -5.10 6.07 -16.55
CA GLU A 127 -5.28 4.95 -17.45
C GLU A 127 -4.22 4.99 -18.56
N ALA A 128 -3.83 3.84 -19.11
CA ALA A 128 -2.88 3.73 -20.22
C ALA A 128 -3.27 4.54 -21.49
N SER A 129 -4.55 4.90 -21.63
CA SER A 129 -5.05 5.83 -22.66
C SER A 129 -4.59 7.29 -22.46
N GLY A 130 -3.98 7.61 -21.31
CA GLY A 130 -3.63 8.96 -20.87
C GLY A 130 -4.74 9.64 -20.06
N LYS A 131 -5.92 9.02 -19.92
CA LYS A 131 -7.04 9.58 -19.17
C LYS A 131 -6.75 9.59 -17.66
N SER A 132 -6.89 10.75 -17.03
CA SER A 132 -6.93 10.86 -15.57
C SER A 132 -8.25 10.30 -15.04
N LEU A 133 -8.17 9.24 -14.23
CA LEU A 133 -9.33 8.55 -13.66
C LEU A 133 -9.74 9.16 -12.32
N PHE A 134 -8.75 9.50 -11.49
CA PHE A 134 -8.98 10.03 -10.15
C PHE A 134 -7.76 10.81 -9.68
N LYS A 135 -7.99 11.91 -8.94
CA LYS A 135 -6.93 12.67 -8.27
C LYS A 135 -7.32 12.93 -6.82
N THR A 136 -6.40 12.67 -5.91
CA THR A 136 -6.55 12.98 -4.47
C THR A 136 -5.31 13.68 -3.94
N ARG A 137 -5.43 14.27 -2.75
CA ARG A 137 -4.39 15.03 -2.07
C ARG A 137 -4.25 14.53 -0.64
N LEU A 138 -3.01 14.38 -0.19
CA LEU A 138 -2.65 13.97 1.16
C LEU A 138 -1.84 15.10 1.80
N PRO A 139 -2.21 15.54 3.02
CA PRO A 139 -1.52 16.61 3.69
C PRO A 139 -0.11 16.17 4.12
N ARG A 140 0.76 17.15 4.34
CA ARG A 140 2.03 16.97 5.02
C ARG A 140 1.83 16.39 6.42
N ARG A 141 2.74 15.53 6.89
CA ARG A 141 2.72 15.03 8.26
C ARG A 141 2.79 16.20 9.25
N ALA A 142 1.91 16.20 10.24
CA ALA A 142 2.07 17.11 11.38
C ALA A 142 3.38 16.75 12.11
N ARG A 143 4.25 17.74 12.33
CA ARG A 143 5.43 17.53 13.18
C ARG A 143 4.94 17.32 14.61
N LEU A 144 5.36 16.22 15.24
CA LEU A 144 5.22 16.07 16.68
C LEU A 144 6.00 17.21 17.31
N VAL A 145 5.29 18.19 17.87
CA VAL A 145 5.91 19.21 18.70
C VAL A 145 6.34 18.48 19.96
N SER A 146 7.65 18.24 20.12
CA SER A 146 8.19 17.80 21.40
C SER A 146 7.93 18.92 22.40
N LEU A 147 7.02 18.68 23.35
CA LEU A 147 6.89 19.48 24.57
C LEU A 147 8.16 19.35 25.42
#